data_AF-A0A2T1HX79-F1
#
_entry.id   AF-A0A2T1HX79-F1
#
_cell.length_a   1.000
_cell.length_b   1.000
_cell.length_c   1.000
_cell.angle_alpha   90.00
_cell.angle_beta   90.00
_cell.angle_gamma   90.00
#
_symmetry.space_group_name_H-M   'P 1'
#
loop_
_entity.id
_entity.type
_entity.pdbx_description
1 polymer ?
#
loop_
_entity_poly.entity_id
_entity_poly.type
_entity_poly.pdbx_seq_one_letter_code
_entity_poly.pdbx_strand_id
1 'polypeptide(L)'
;MFLTAEEVGRSLAGSFKLLSRDPEALGAFEVSYESFWRSFGAMGLVAPAFVALVADARVQAGLPLEEGIFASPGLAIREAVLVAGCWLLFPIAMIGLVRLLGLGRRYARYVIAYNWSAVVATTIMAVPHAMHVLGLATGGLTALYLFAFGVLILQCRWFLAKTALGVSGGLAALIVILELGLNGAVTAAASLIA
;
A
#
# COMPACT_ATOMS: atom_id res chain seq x y z
N MET A 1 15.43 6.77 14.75
CA MET A 1 14.64 7.48 13.72
C MET A 1 13.17 7.26 14.06
N PHE A 2 12.58 8.15 14.84
CA PHE A 2 11.21 7.97 15.33
C PHE A 2 10.25 8.83 14.49
N LEU A 3 9.08 8.28 14.15
CA LEU A 3 7.99 9.04 13.55
C LEU A 3 7.38 9.94 14.64
N THR A 4 7.23 11.23 14.36
CA THR A 4 6.52 12.13 15.26
C THR A 4 5.02 12.10 14.97
N ALA A 5 4.18 12.36 15.97
CA ALA A 5 2.73 12.42 15.78
C ALA A 5 2.33 13.50 14.76
N GLU A 6 3.05 14.61 14.72
CA GLU A 6 2.85 15.68 13.73
C GLU A 6 3.17 15.22 12.30
N GLU A 7 4.30 14.51 12.10
CA GLU A 7 4.68 13.96 10.80
C GLU A 7 3.63 12.95 10.30
N VAL A 8 3.15 12.07 11.19
CA VAL A 8 2.08 11.12 10.90
C VAL A 8 0.80 11.85 10.52
N GLY A 9 0.32 12.77 11.36
CA GLY A 9 -0.94 13.49 11.11
C GLY A 9 -0.91 14.27 9.79
N ARG A 10 0.16 15.03 9.55
CA ARG A 10 0.35 15.79 8.31
C ARG A 10 0.41 14.89 7.09
N SER A 11 1.16 13.79 7.15
CA SER A 11 1.35 12.91 6.00
C SER A 11 0.11 12.07 5.69
N LEU A 12 -0.66 11.66 6.71
CA LEU A 12 -1.95 11.02 6.51
C LEU A 12 -2.97 11.99 5.91
N ALA A 13 -3.04 13.24 6.40
CA ALA A 13 -3.90 14.26 5.80
C ALA A 13 -3.55 14.52 4.33
N GLY A 14 -2.25 14.61 4.00
CA GLY A 14 -1.78 14.69 2.61
C GLY A 14 -2.18 13.47 1.77
N SER A 15 -2.16 12.28 2.37
CA SER A 15 -2.56 11.04 1.70
C SER A 15 -4.06 10.98 1.40
N PHE A 16 -4.91 11.48 2.30
CA PHE A 16 -6.35 11.64 2.01
C PHE A 16 -6.61 12.67 0.91
N LYS A 17 -5.84 13.76 0.87
CA LYS A 17 -5.90 14.74 -0.23
C LYS A 17 -5.54 14.10 -1.59
N LEU A 18 -4.59 13.18 -1.62
CA LEU A 18 -4.25 12.43 -2.84
C LEU A 18 -5.43 11.58 -3.36
N LEU A 19 -6.23 10.97 -2.48
CA LEU A 19 -7.43 10.21 -2.88
C LEU A 19 -8.44 11.10 -3.63
N SER A 20 -8.59 12.34 -3.19
CA SER A 20 -9.46 13.34 -3.83
C SER A 20 -8.80 14.04 -5.02
N ARG A 21 -7.58 13.65 -5.41
CA ARG A 21 -6.79 14.25 -6.50
C ARG A 21 -6.53 15.75 -6.30
N ASP A 22 -6.35 16.17 -5.06
CA ASP A 22 -5.99 17.55 -4.72
C ASP A 22 -4.55 17.85 -5.18
N PRO A 23 -4.33 18.85 -6.05
CA PRO A 23 -2.99 19.21 -6.53
C PRO A 23 -2.06 19.72 -5.42
N GLU A 24 -2.59 20.20 -4.31
CA GLU A 24 -1.80 20.68 -3.16
C GLU A 24 -1.36 19.55 -2.23
N ALA A 25 -1.84 18.31 -2.44
CA ALA A 25 -1.54 17.18 -1.58
C ALA A 25 -0.03 16.94 -1.40
N LEU A 26 0.76 17.18 -2.45
CA LEU A 26 2.22 17.00 -2.41
C LEU A 26 2.92 17.95 -1.43
N GLY A 27 2.31 19.10 -1.10
CA GLY A 27 2.85 20.05 -0.13
C GLY A 27 2.84 19.54 1.31
N ALA A 28 2.07 18.50 1.61
CA ALA A 28 2.03 17.89 2.93
C ALA A 28 3.30 17.06 3.24
N PHE A 29 4.01 16.58 2.21
CA PHE A 29 5.14 15.69 2.38
C PHE A 29 6.46 16.46 2.41
N GLU A 30 7.14 16.39 3.55
CA GLU A 30 8.51 16.90 3.66
C GLU A 30 9.46 16.07 2.79
N VAL A 31 10.42 16.74 2.15
CA VAL A 31 11.42 16.08 1.31
C VAL A 31 12.81 16.37 1.86
N SER A 32 13.37 15.37 2.52
CA SER A 32 14.70 15.36 3.10
C SER A 32 15.25 13.94 3.08
N TYR A 33 16.56 13.78 3.28
CA TYR A 33 17.17 12.45 3.38
C TYR A 33 16.54 11.63 4.53
N GLU A 34 16.24 12.28 5.65
CA GLU A 34 15.65 11.63 6.81
C GLU A 34 14.20 11.23 6.58
N SER A 35 13.36 12.13 6.05
CA SER A 35 11.95 11.85 5.76
C SER A 35 11.78 10.74 4.72
N PHE A 36 12.71 10.61 3.76
CA PHE A 36 12.76 9.48 2.84
C PHE A 36 12.81 8.15 3.59
N TRP A 37 13.77 7.96 4.48
CA TRP A 37 13.89 6.73 5.25
C TRP A 37 12.75 6.55 6.26
N ARG A 38 12.23 7.64 6.83
CA ARG A 38 11.11 7.58 7.80
C ARG A 38 9.84 7.10 7.12
N SER A 39 9.63 7.47 5.85
CA SER A 39 8.48 7.01 5.07
C SER A 39 8.43 5.48 4.92
N PHE A 40 9.57 4.79 4.89
CA PHE A 40 9.59 3.31 4.92
C PHE A 40 9.14 2.76 6.28
N GLY A 41 9.50 3.44 7.37
CA GLY A 41 9.03 3.12 8.72
C GLY A 41 7.51 3.27 8.88
N ALA A 42 6.83 4.03 8.01
CA ALA A 42 5.38 4.16 8.01
C ALA A 42 4.66 2.82 7.77
N MET A 43 5.34 1.81 7.23
CA MET A 43 4.84 0.43 7.15
C MET A 43 4.34 -0.08 8.52
N GLY A 44 4.99 0.30 9.62
CA GLY A 44 4.56 -0.11 10.96
C GLY A 44 3.14 0.34 11.33
N LEU A 45 2.64 1.44 10.73
CA LEU A 45 1.28 1.93 10.94
C LEU A 45 0.20 1.02 10.31
N VAL A 46 0.61 0.09 9.45
CA VAL A 46 -0.27 -0.87 8.78
C VAL A 46 -0.51 -2.12 9.65
N ALA A 47 0.10 -2.21 10.85
CA ALA A 47 -0.09 -3.35 11.74
C ALA A 47 -1.57 -3.73 12.01
N PRO A 48 -2.51 -2.78 12.23
CA PRO A 48 -3.93 -3.15 12.40
C PRO A 48 -4.54 -3.74 11.12
N ALA A 49 -4.20 -3.20 9.96
CA ALA A 49 -4.63 -3.74 8.67
C ALA A 49 -4.05 -5.15 8.45
N PHE A 50 -2.78 -5.36 8.80
CA PHE A 50 -2.13 -6.68 8.74
C PHE A 50 -2.84 -7.73 9.59
N VAL A 51 -3.29 -7.39 10.80
CA VAL A 51 -4.09 -8.29 11.64
C VAL A 51 -5.38 -8.73 10.93
N ALA A 52 -6.10 -7.79 10.30
CA ALA A 52 -7.30 -8.11 9.54
C ALA A 52 -7.03 -9.02 8.34
N LEU A 53 -5.92 -8.79 7.63
CA LEU A 53 -5.50 -9.63 6.49
C LEU A 53 -5.19 -11.06 6.95
N VAL A 54 -4.43 -11.23 8.03
CA VAL A 54 -4.11 -12.57 8.58
C VAL A 54 -5.37 -13.28 9.08
N ALA A 55 -6.25 -12.57 9.78
CA ALA A 55 -7.51 -13.13 10.26
C ALA A 55 -8.40 -13.60 9.10
N ASP A 56 -8.53 -12.79 8.05
CA ASP A 56 -9.30 -13.15 6.86
C ASP A 56 -8.69 -14.33 6.10
N ALA A 57 -7.36 -14.36 5.97
CA ALA A 57 -6.65 -15.48 5.39
C ALA A 57 -6.89 -16.79 6.16
N ARG A 58 -7.03 -16.75 7.50
CA ARG A 58 -7.40 -17.93 8.30
C ARG A 58 -8.82 -18.39 8.01
N VAL A 59 -9.78 -17.46 8.00
CA VAL A 59 -11.18 -17.75 7.70
C VAL A 59 -11.30 -18.42 6.33
N GLN A 60 -10.62 -17.87 5.32
CA GLN A 60 -10.59 -18.46 3.98
C GLN A 60 -9.92 -19.84 3.91
N ALA A 61 -8.96 -20.11 4.78
CA ALA A 61 -8.31 -21.42 4.91
C ALA A 61 -9.12 -22.43 5.76
N GLY A 62 -10.29 -22.04 6.28
CA GLY A 62 -11.10 -22.89 7.16
C GLY A 62 -10.48 -23.11 8.55
N LEU A 63 -9.56 -22.23 8.96
CA LEU A 63 -8.87 -22.31 10.25
C LEU A 63 -9.65 -21.52 11.32
N PRO A 64 -9.96 -22.11 12.48
CA PRO A 64 -10.72 -21.45 13.54
C PRO A 64 -9.95 -20.25 14.13
N LEU A 65 -10.66 -19.18 14.48
CA LEU A 65 -10.06 -17.97 15.06
C LEU A 65 -9.84 -18.11 16.57
N GLU A 66 -10.53 -19.04 17.22
CA GLU A 66 -10.45 -19.35 18.65
C GLU A 66 -9.06 -19.83 19.07
N GLU A 67 -8.32 -20.45 18.13
CA GLU A 67 -6.92 -20.84 18.32
C GLU A 67 -5.98 -19.62 18.36
N GLY A 68 -6.45 -18.45 17.93
CA GLY A 68 -5.70 -17.20 17.82
C GLY A 68 -5.36 -16.84 16.37
N ILE A 69 -5.35 -15.54 16.08
CA ILE A 69 -5.10 -14.99 14.73
C ILE A 69 -3.72 -15.40 14.18
N PHE A 70 -2.74 -15.62 15.05
CA PHE A 70 -1.37 -15.97 14.66
C PHE A 70 -1.02 -17.44 14.94
N ALA A 71 -2.02 -18.30 15.19
CA ALA A 71 -1.79 -19.71 15.55
C ALA A 71 -1.18 -20.56 14.42
N SER A 72 -1.20 -20.07 13.18
CA SER A 72 -0.57 -20.71 12.01
C SER A 72 0.60 -19.84 11.52
N PRO A 73 1.83 -20.07 12.01
CA PRO A 73 2.98 -19.24 11.68
C PRO A 73 3.29 -19.17 10.18
N GLY A 74 3.11 -20.27 9.44
CA GLY A 74 3.31 -20.29 7.98
C GLY A 74 2.39 -19.31 7.25
N LEU A 75 1.12 -19.26 7.66
CA LEU A 75 0.15 -18.31 7.11
C LEU A 75 0.52 -16.86 7.46
N ALA A 76 0.87 -16.61 8.72
CA ALA A 76 1.29 -15.28 9.16
C ALA A 76 2.56 -14.80 8.43
N ILE A 77 3.53 -15.69 8.21
CA ILE A 77 4.74 -15.41 7.44
C ILE A 77 4.40 -15.13 5.98
N ARG A 78 3.51 -15.91 5.35
CA ARG A 78 3.04 -15.67 3.98
C ARG A 78 2.45 -14.27 3.84
N GLU A 79 1.54 -13.89 4.71
CA GLU A 79 0.92 -12.55 4.69
C GLU A 79 1.95 -11.44 4.97
N ALA A 80 2.91 -11.69 5.86
CA ALA A 80 3.98 -10.72 6.13
C ALA A 80 4.88 -10.51 4.89
N VAL A 81 5.20 -11.58 4.17
CA VAL A 81 5.95 -11.54 2.90
C VAL A 81 5.15 -10.80 1.82
N LEU A 82 3.82 -11.02 1.74
CA LEU A 82 2.95 -10.29 0.82
C LEU A 82 2.99 -8.78 1.09
N VAL A 83 2.73 -8.36 2.33
CA VAL A 83 2.70 -6.95 2.71
C VAL A 83 4.07 -6.30 2.50
N ALA A 84 5.15 -6.92 3.00
CA ALA A 84 6.50 -6.38 2.87
C ALA A 84 6.99 -6.36 1.43
N GLY A 85 6.70 -7.42 0.65
CA GLY A 85 7.08 -7.54 -0.74
C GLY A 85 6.43 -6.46 -1.61
N CYS A 86 5.10 -6.28 -1.51
CA CYS A 86 4.38 -5.25 -2.24
C CYS A 86 4.84 -3.83 -1.84
N TRP A 87 5.22 -3.62 -0.57
CA TRP A 87 5.68 -2.32 -0.09
C TRP A 87 7.08 -1.95 -0.59
N LEU A 88 8.00 -2.92 -0.65
CA LEU A 88 9.41 -2.66 -0.95
C LEU A 88 9.73 -2.81 -2.44
N LEU A 89 9.13 -3.79 -3.11
CA LEU A 89 9.50 -4.15 -4.48
C LEU A 89 9.23 -3.01 -5.45
N PHE A 90 8.10 -2.33 -5.31
CA PHE A 90 7.74 -1.23 -6.21
C PHE A 90 8.68 -0.02 -6.09
N PRO A 91 8.95 0.57 -4.89
CA PRO A 91 9.96 1.61 -4.75
C PRO A 91 11.34 1.20 -5.29
N ILE A 92 11.77 -0.05 -5.06
CA ILE A 92 13.05 -0.55 -5.59
C ILE A 92 13.04 -0.55 -7.13
N ALA A 93 12.00 -1.07 -7.77
CA ALA A 93 11.86 -1.07 -9.22
C ALA A 93 11.85 0.37 -9.79
N MET A 94 11.22 1.30 -9.07
CA MET A 94 11.16 2.70 -9.44
C MET A 94 12.54 3.37 -9.49
N ILE A 95 13.55 2.90 -8.74
CA ILE A 95 14.94 3.42 -8.85
C ILE A 95 15.47 3.26 -10.28
N GLY A 96 15.26 2.09 -10.88
CA GLY A 96 15.67 1.82 -12.26
C GLY A 96 14.88 2.68 -13.25
N LEU A 97 13.56 2.74 -13.07
CA LEU A 97 12.68 3.47 -13.98
C LEU A 97 12.97 4.98 -13.99
N VAL A 98 13.10 5.62 -12.82
CA VAL A 98 13.39 7.06 -12.77
C VAL A 98 14.78 7.41 -13.30
N ARG A 99 15.75 6.49 -13.20
CA ARG A 99 17.07 6.68 -13.82
C ARG A 99 16.97 6.62 -15.34
N LEU A 100 16.26 5.63 -15.88
CA LEU A 100 16.04 5.47 -17.32
C LEU A 100 15.33 6.70 -17.92
N LEU A 101 14.40 7.30 -17.17
CA LEU A 101 13.61 8.45 -17.62
C LEU A 101 14.23 9.82 -17.26
N GLY A 102 15.39 9.86 -16.60
CA GLY A 102 16.01 11.12 -16.16
C GLY A 102 15.24 11.85 -15.04
N LEU A 103 14.40 11.15 -14.27
CA LEU A 103 13.51 11.68 -13.23
C LEU A 103 14.06 11.54 -11.81
N GLY A 104 15.34 11.21 -11.64
CA GLY A 104 15.96 10.93 -10.34
C GLY A 104 15.74 12.01 -9.27
N ARG A 105 15.71 13.30 -9.64
CA ARG A 105 15.44 14.42 -8.71
C ARG A 105 14.03 14.41 -8.13
N ARG A 106 13.07 13.74 -8.77
CA ARG A 106 11.67 13.64 -8.36
C ARG A 106 11.38 12.38 -7.54
N TYR A 107 12.32 11.43 -7.51
CA TYR A 107 12.14 10.12 -6.90
C TYR A 107 11.85 10.19 -5.39
N ALA A 108 12.62 10.96 -4.62
CA ALA A 108 12.44 11.04 -3.17
C ALA A 108 11.03 11.53 -2.79
N ARG A 109 10.57 12.62 -3.42
CA ARG A 109 9.21 13.14 -3.23
C ARG A 109 8.15 12.11 -3.58
N TYR A 110 8.32 11.41 -4.72
CA TYR A 110 7.39 10.38 -5.16
C TYR A 110 7.29 9.24 -4.15
N VAL A 111 8.41 8.67 -3.71
CA VAL A 111 8.43 7.53 -2.78
C VAL A 111 7.90 7.90 -1.41
N ILE A 112 8.22 9.09 -0.89
CA ILE A 112 7.68 9.55 0.39
C ILE A 112 6.15 9.59 0.33
N ALA A 113 5.59 10.28 -0.67
CA ALA A 113 4.16 10.36 -0.86
C ALA A 113 3.52 8.99 -1.15
N TYR A 114 4.22 8.11 -1.89
CA TYR A 114 3.77 6.75 -2.19
C TYR A 114 3.65 5.90 -0.92
N ASN A 115 4.65 5.94 -0.05
CA ASN A 115 4.67 5.16 1.18
C ASN A 115 3.60 5.62 2.17
N TRP A 116 3.44 6.94 2.34
CA TRP A 116 2.38 7.47 3.20
C TRP A 116 0.99 7.19 2.65
N SER A 117 0.77 7.35 1.34
CA SER A 117 -0.49 6.97 0.71
C SER A 117 -0.74 5.46 0.74
N ALA A 118 0.30 4.64 0.79
CA ALA A 118 0.17 3.19 0.97
C ALA A 118 -0.39 2.81 2.36
N VAL A 119 -0.12 3.60 3.41
CA VAL A 119 -0.74 3.39 4.74
C VAL A 119 -2.26 3.54 4.64
N VAL A 120 -2.72 4.63 4.00
CA VAL A 120 -4.15 4.90 3.80
C VAL A 120 -4.77 3.85 2.89
N ALA A 121 -4.13 3.54 1.76
CA ALA A 121 -4.62 2.55 0.82
C ALA A 121 -4.76 1.16 1.48
N THR A 122 -3.76 0.71 2.23
CA THR A 122 -3.80 -0.60 2.88
C THR A 122 -4.86 -0.64 3.98
N THR A 123 -5.02 0.46 4.74
CA THR A 123 -6.09 0.57 5.74
C THR A 123 -7.46 0.47 5.10
N ILE A 124 -7.71 1.19 4.00
CA ILE A 124 -8.98 1.12 3.25
C ILE A 124 -9.21 -0.29 2.71
N MET A 125 -8.20 -0.90 2.11
CA MET A 125 -8.28 -2.25 1.55
C MET A 125 -8.46 -3.33 2.62
N ALA A 126 -8.08 -3.09 3.88
CA ALA A 126 -8.31 -4.01 4.98
C ALA A 126 -9.76 -3.99 5.52
N VAL A 127 -10.54 -2.94 5.23
CA VAL A 127 -11.93 -2.84 5.72
C VAL A 127 -12.80 -4.01 5.22
N PRO A 128 -12.82 -4.37 3.92
CA PRO A 128 -13.59 -5.52 3.45
C PRO A 128 -13.18 -6.84 4.11
N HIS A 129 -11.88 -7.05 4.34
CA HIS A 129 -11.37 -8.23 5.04
C HIS A 129 -11.85 -8.27 6.49
N ALA A 130 -11.80 -7.16 7.21
CA ALA A 130 -12.32 -7.07 8.56
C ALA A 130 -13.85 -7.30 8.60
N MET A 131 -14.61 -6.75 7.65
CA MET A 131 -16.05 -6.99 7.55
C MET A 131 -16.37 -8.47 7.30
N HIS A 132 -15.58 -9.16 6.47
CA HIS A 132 -15.75 -10.58 6.22
C HIS A 132 -15.50 -11.41 7.49
N VAL A 133 -14.38 -11.17 8.18
CA VAL A 133 -14.03 -11.83 9.45
C VAL A 133 -15.12 -11.64 10.51
N LEU A 134 -15.72 -10.46 10.58
CA LEU A 134 -16.79 -10.13 11.54
C LEU A 134 -18.17 -10.67 11.12
N GLY A 135 -18.29 -11.36 9.97
CA GLY A 135 -19.57 -11.84 9.44
C GLY A 135 -20.49 -10.72 8.94
N LEU A 136 -19.97 -9.51 8.73
CA LEU A 136 -20.70 -8.34 8.24
C LEU A 136 -20.78 -8.27 6.71
N ALA A 137 -19.96 -9.06 6.01
CA ALA A 137 -19.94 -9.15 4.56
C ALA A 137 -19.84 -10.61 4.09
N THR A 138 -20.58 -10.94 3.02
CA THR A 138 -20.38 -12.18 2.28
C THR A 138 -19.14 -12.08 1.39
N GLY A 139 -18.58 -13.21 0.95
CA GLY A 139 -17.45 -13.20 0.02
C GLY A 139 -17.69 -12.38 -1.26
N GLY A 140 -18.92 -12.40 -1.79
CA GLY A 140 -19.30 -11.57 -2.95
C GLY A 140 -19.30 -10.07 -2.63
N LEU A 141 -19.78 -9.66 -1.46
CA LEU A 141 -19.78 -8.26 -1.03
C LEU A 141 -18.34 -7.79 -0.73
N THR A 142 -17.52 -8.64 -0.12
CA THR A 142 -16.09 -8.39 0.10
C THR A 142 -15.38 -8.13 -1.23
N ALA A 143 -15.59 -8.99 -2.23
CA ALA A 143 -15.01 -8.81 -3.56
C ALA A 143 -15.47 -7.50 -4.24
N LEU A 144 -16.75 -7.13 -4.10
CA LEU A 144 -17.28 -5.88 -4.63
C LEU A 144 -16.60 -4.66 -3.99
N TYR A 145 -16.45 -4.64 -2.66
CA TYR A 145 -15.78 -3.54 -1.98
C TYR A 145 -14.28 -3.47 -2.31
N LEU A 146 -13.60 -4.60 -2.39
CA LEU A 146 -12.20 -4.66 -2.83
C LEU A 146 -12.03 -4.11 -4.24
N PHE A 147 -12.95 -4.42 -5.16
CA PHE A 147 -12.94 -3.86 -6.50
C PHE A 147 -13.15 -2.34 -6.47
N ALA A 148 -14.20 -1.87 -5.79
CA ALA A 148 -14.53 -0.44 -5.71
C ALA A 148 -13.40 0.39 -5.09
N PHE A 149 -12.84 -0.06 -3.98
CA PHE A 149 -11.70 0.58 -3.34
C PHE A 149 -10.43 0.45 -4.18
N GLY A 150 -10.21 -0.69 -4.82
CA GLY A 150 -9.10 -0.89 -5.76
C GLY A 150 -9.10 0.16 -6.87
N VAL A 151 -10.25 0.43 -7.49
CA VAL A 151 -10.37 1.49 -8.52
C VAL A 151 -9.99 2.87 -7.97
N LEU A 152 -10.47 3.20 -6.76
CA LEU A 152 -10.13 4.47 -6.09
C LEU A 152 -8.61 4.58 -5.83
N ILE A 153 -7.99 3.51 -5.32
CA ILE A 153 -6.55 3.48 -5.04
C ILE A 153 -5.75 3.58 -6.35
N LEU A 154 -6.14 2.89 -7.42
CA LEU A 154 -5.47 2.99 -8.72
C LEU A 154 -5.55 4.40 -9.29
N GLN A 155 -6.69 5.08 -9.12
CA GLN A 155 -6.83 6.49 -9.51
C GLN A 155 -5.90 7.40 -8.71
N CYS A 156 -5.76 7.16 -7.40
CA CYS A 156 -4.82 7.86 -6.54
C CYS A 156 -3.36 7.62 -6.95
N ARG A 157 -2.97 6.37 -7.23
CA ARG A 157 -1.62 6.00 -7.69
C ARG A 157 -1.28 6.65 -9.02
N TRP A 158 -2.21 6.65 -9.96
CA TRP A 158 -2.07 7.34 -11.25
C TRP A 158 -1.87 8.85 -11.07
N PHE A 159 -2.71 9.48 -10.26
CA PHE A 159 -2.61 10.91 -9.98
C PHE A 159 -1.29 11.27 -9.31
N LEU A 160 -0.87 10.49 -8.32
CA LEU A 160 0.41 10.66 -7.64
C LEU A 160 1.59 10.53 -8.61
N ALA A 161 1.62 9.49 -9.44
CA ALA A 161 2.67 9.29 -10.44
C ALA A 161 2.73 10.48 -11.41
N LYS A 162 1.59 10.90 -11.95
CA LYS A 162 1.48 12.03 -12.86
C LYS A 162 2.03 13.32 -12.25
N THR A 163 1.61 13.65 -11.03
CA THR A 163 1.90 14.93 -10.38
C THR A 163 3.29 14.98 -9.75
N ALA A 164 3.67 13.97 -8.96
CA ALA A 164 4.94 13.97 -8.25
C ALA A 164 6.13 13.72 -9.19
N LEU A 165 5.96 12.89 -10.21
CA LEU A 165 7.00 12.67 -11.23
C LEU A 165 6.89 13.64 -12.40
N GLY A 166 5.82 14.44 -12.51
CA GLY A 166 5.64 15.41 -13.60
C GLY A 166 5.67 14.77 -14.98
N VAL A 167 4.97 13.65 -15.15
CA VAL A 167 4.92 12.85 -16.37
C VAL A 167 3.55 12.93 -17.06
N SER A 168 3.47 12.45 -18.30
CA SER A 168 2.19 12.35 -19.02
C SER A 168 1.23 11.37 -18.33
N GLY A 169 -0.07 11.53 -18.57
CA GLY A 169 -1.07 10.61 -18.02
C GLY A 169 -0.89 9.16 -18.50
N GLY A 170 -0.42 8.96 -19.73
CA GLY A 170 -0.12 7.63 -20.25
C GLY A 170 1.08 6.97 -19.55
N LEU A 171 2.17 7.71 -19.32
CA LEU A 171 3.32 7.19 -18.59
C LEU A 171 2.98 6.91 -17.11
N ALA A 172 2.16 7.76 -16.48
CA ALA A 172 1.64 7.49 -15.14
C ALA A 172 0.83 6.18 -15.10
N ALA A 173 0.01 5.90 -16.12
CA ALA A 173 -0.73 4.65 -16.21
C ALA A 173 0.19 3.43 -16.37
N LEU A 174 1.26 3.53 -17.16
CA LEU A 174 2.26 2.47 -17.29
C LEU A 174 2.98 2.19 -15.96
N ILE A 175 3.24 3.23 -15.14
CA ILE A 175 3.81 3.07 -13.80
C ILE A 175 2.86 2.29 -12.89
N VAL A 176 1.55 2.58 -12.94
CA VAL A 176 0.54 1.84 -12.17
C VAL A 176 0.41 0.40 -12.65
N ILE A 177 0.49 0.15 -13.96
CA ILE A 177 0.49 -1.22 -14.52
C ILE A 177 1.72 -1.98 -14.04
N LEU A 178 2.89 -1.34 -13.99
CA LEU A 178 4.11 -1.93 -13.41
C LEU A 178 3.90 -2.27 -11.92
N GLU A 179 3.32 -1.37 -11.12
CA GLU A 179 2.98 -1.63 -9.71
C GLU A 179 2.09 -2.87 -9.57
N LEU A 180 1.02 -2.95 -10.36
CA LEU A 180 0.11 -4.11 -10.38
C LEU A 180 0.82 -5.40 -10.76
N GLY A 181 1.68 -5.37 -11.79
CA GLY A 181 2.45 -6.54 -12.22
C GLY A 181 3.41 -7.03 -11.16
N LEU A 182 4.10 -6.11 -10.47
CA LEU A 182 5.00 -6.46 -9.36
C LEU A 182 4.24 -7.04 -8.17
N ASN A 183 3.10 -6.45 -7.79
CA ASN A 183 2.27 -6.98 -6.72
C ASN A 183 1.69 -8.37 -7.07
N GLY A 184 1.33 -8.59 -8.33
CA GLY A 184 0.92 -9.91 -8.85
C GLY A 184 2.06 -10.93 -8.75
N ALA A 185 3.29 -10.55 -9.09
CA ALA A 185 4.46 -11.42 -8.97
C ALA A 185 4.77 -11.78 -7.51
N VAL A 186 4.67 -10.80 -6.58
CA VAL A 186 4.80 -11.05 -5.14
C VAL A 186 3.72 -12.02 -4.66
N THR A 187 2.48 -11.84 -5.11
CA THR A 187 1.37 -12.72 -4.76
C THR A 187 1.60 -14.16 -5.23
N ALA A 188 2.02 -14.33 -6.48
CA ALA A 188 2.37 -15.63 -7.02
C ALA A 188 3.51 -16.29 -6.23
N ALA A 189 4.57 -15.54 -5.92
CA ALA A 189 5.70 -16.05 -5.15
C ALA A 189 5.29 -16.46 -3.72
N ALA A 190 4.46 -15.67 -3.05
CA ALA A 190 4.00 -15.96 -1.69
C ALA A 190 3.09 -17.19 -1.63
N SER A 191 2.33 -17.49 -2.70
CA SER A 191 1.51 -18.71 -2.75
C SER A 191 2.34 -20.01 -2.67
N LEU A 192 3.64 -19.96 -2.95
CA LEU A 192 4.56 -21.10 -2.82
C LEU A 192 5.04 -21.34 -1.38
N ILE A 193 4.74 -20.45 -0.44
CA ILE A 193 5.16 -20.53 0.98
C ILE A 193 4.17 -21.39 1.80
N ALA A 194 3.07 -21.84 1.20
CA ALA A 194 2.03 -22.66 1.84
C ALA A 194 2.14 -24.14 1.47
#